data_AF-A0A814M776-F1
#
_entry.id   AF-A0A814M776-F1
#
_cell.length_a   1.000
_cell.length_b   1.000
_cell.length_c   1.000
_cell.angle_alpha   90.00
_cell.angle_beta   90.00
_cell.angle_gamma   90.00
#
_symmetry.space_group_name_H-M   'P 1'
#
loop_
_entity.id
_entity.type
_entity.pdbx_description
1 polymer ?
#
loop_
_entity_poly.entity_id
_entity_poly.type
_entity_poly.pdbx_seq_one_letter_code
_entity_poly.pdbx_strand_id
1 'polypeptide(L)'
;MPRTCIKKTERQQYSKDDLKNAIDSIKEGGTIRQVARDSHMPQATLQRHAAGDVEHFGPGRPTYFTVEEEKYLASALTEWGEPLTTHDFLAITAVYARELGRPNMFSNEIASYDWYNGFMKRHAEFKLKTPQLLKK
;
A
#
# COMPACT_ATOMS: atom_id res chain seq x y z
N MET A 1 15.99 -5.66 -18.92
CA MET A 1 14.91 -4.80 -19.43
C MET A 1 14.02 -4.40 -18.26
N PRO A 2 13.68 -3.12 -18.05
CA PRO A 2 12.75 -2.72 -17.00
C PRO A 2 11.38 -3.38 -17.21
N ARG A 3 10.75 -3.89 -16.14
CA ARG A 3 9.41 -4.49 -16.21
C ARG A 3 8.36 -3.40 -16.39
N THR A 4 7.79 -3.27 -17.58
CA THR A 4 6.69 -2.33 -17.84
C THR A 4 5.37 -2.98 -17.42
N CYS A 5 4.84 -2.61 -16.26
CA CYS A 5 3.53 -3.09 -15.81
C CYS A 5 2.42 -2.17 -16.33
N ILE A 6 1.70 -2.61 -17.37
CA ILE A 6 0.52 -1.91 -17.90
C ILE A 6 -0.75 -2.51 -17.28
N LYS A 7 -1.68 -1.66 -16.83
CA LYS A 7 -2.98 -2.10 -16.32
C LYS A 7 -3.78 -2.78 -17.44
N LYS A 8 -4.34 -3.96 -17.17
CA LYS A 8 -5.17 -4.70 -18.13
C LYS A 8 -6.64 -4.29 -18.12
N THR A 9 -7.09 -3.63 -17.07
CA THR A 9 -8.50 -3.30 -16.86
C THR A 9 -8.67 -1.85 -16.42
N GLU A 10 -9.78 -1.26 -16.85
CA GLU A 10 -10.25 0.08 -16.51
C GLU A 10 -11.18 0.06 -15.28
N ARG A 11 -11.07 -0.96 -14.43
CA ARG A 11 -11.88 -1.06 -13.21
C ARG A 11 -11.54 0.08 -12.26
N GLN A 12 -12.55 0.54 -11.52
CA GLN A 12 -12.45 1.60 -10.49
C GLN A 12 -12.11 2.98 -11.07
N GLN A 13 -13.10 3.58 -11.72
CA GLN A 13 -13.08 4.94 -12.28
C GLN A 13 -13.66 5.98 -11.29
N TYR A 14 -13.46 5.78 -9.99
CA TYR A 14 -13.93 6.67 -8.94
C TYR A 14 -12.78 6.95 -7.97
N SER A 15 -12.76 8.15 -7.38
CA SER A 15 -11.73 8.54 -6.43
C SER A 15 -12.00 7.97 -5.04
N LYS A 16 -11.01 8.07 -4.15
CA LYS A 16 -11.15 7.68 -2.75
C LYS A 16 -12.17 8.56 -2.04
N ASP A 17 -12.25 9.82 -2.43
CA ASP A 17 -13.15 10.80 -1.82
C ASP A 17 -14.58 10.58 -2.30
N ASP A 18 -14.80 10.25 -3.58
CA ASP A 18 -16.13 9.87 -4.09
C ASP A 18 -16.69 8.65 -3.35
N LEU A 19 -15.85 7.64 -3.10
CA LEU A 19 -16.25 6.45 -2.36
C LEU A 19 -16.66 6.79 -0.93
N LYS A 20 -15.90 7.64 -0.24
CA LYS A 20 -16.22 8.08 1.13
C LYS A 20 -17.53 8.86 1.17
N ASN A 21 -17.68 9.85 0.29
CA ASN A 21 -18.89 10.66 0.21
C ASN A 21 -20.12 9.79 -0.02
N ALA A 22 -20.02 8.80 -0.92
CA ALA A 22 -21.11 7.88 -1.17
C ALA A 22 -21.45 6.98 0.03
N ILE A 23 -20.45 6.49 0.76
CA ILE A 23 -20.67 5.71 2.00
C ILE A 23 -21.34 6.59 3.07
N ASP A 24 -20.92 7.85 3.19
CA ASP A 24 -21.49 8.78 4.17
C ASP A 24 -22.94 9.11 3.83
N SER A 25 -23.28 9.33 2.56
CA SER A 25 -24.68 9.48 2.11
C SER A 25 -25.55 8.24 2.39
N ILE A 26 -24.98 7.02 2.34
CA ILE A 26 -25.70 5.80 2.72
C ILE A 26 -25.95 5.77 4.24
N LYS A 27 -24.96 6.18 5.05
CA LYS A 27 -25.09 6.26 6.51
C LYS A 27 -26.10 7.31 6.95
N GLU A 28 -26.23 8.42 6.21
CA GLU A 28 -27.24 9.46 6.42
C GLU A 28 -28.68 9.02 6.09
N GLY A 29 -28.86 7.81 5.56
CA GLY A 29 -30.18 7.22 5.26
C GLY A 29 -30.46 7.03 3.78
N GLY A 30 -29.50 7.33 2.89
CA GLY A 30 -29.62 7.08 1.46
C GLY A 30 -29.69 5.58 1.14
N THR A 31 -30.56 5.20 0.20
CA THR A 31 -30.60 3.81 -0.27
C THR A 31 -29.38 3.51 -1.15
N ILE A 32 -28.75 2.34 -0.98
CA ILE A 32 -27.55 1.94 -1.75
C ILE A 32 -27.79 2.07 -3.27
N ARG A 33 -28.99 1.72 -3.73
CA ARG A 33 -29.37 1.80 -5.15
C ARG A 33 -29.43 3.23 -5.67
N GLN A 34 -29.95 4.16 -4.88
CA GLN A 34 -30.01 5.58 -5.24
C GLN A 34 -28.61 6.17 -5.30
N VAL A 35 -27.82 5.98 -4.23
CA VAL A 35 -26.45 6.50 -4.14
C VAL A 35 -25.57 5.94 -5.26
N ALA A 36 -25.72 4.66 -5.63
CA ALA A 36 -25.02 4.06 -6.77
C ALA A 36 -25.31 4.77 -8.09
N ARG A 37 -26.55 5.20 -8.30
CA ARG A 37 -26.98 5.91 -9.51
C ARG A 37 -26.40 7.32 -9.55
N ASP A 38 -26.41 8.01 -8.43
CA ASP A 38 -25.96 9.40 -8.32
C ASP A 38 -24.42 9.49 -8.41
N SER A 39 -23.71 8.57 -7.74
CA SER A 39 -22.24 8.49 -7.75
C SER A 39 -21.66 7.73 -8.95
N HIS A 40 -22.50 7.17 -9.84
CA HIS A 40 -22.09 6.34 -10.98
C HIS A 40 -21.18 5.15 -10.58
N MET A 41 -21.33 4.65 -9.36
CA MET A 41 -20.54 3.52 -8.85
C MET A 41 -21.33 2.21 -8.89
N PRO A 42 -20.67 1.06 -9.06
CA PRO A 42 -21.34 -0.23 -8.99
C PRO A 42 -21.98 -0.45 -7.61
N GLN A 43 -23.26 -0.84 -7.61
CA GLN A 43 -24.01 -1.12 -6.39
C GLN A 43 -23.32 -2.16 -5.50
N ALA A 44 -22.75 -3.21 -6.09
CA ALA A 44 -22.03 -4.26 -5.36
C ALA A 44 -20.81 -3.73 -4.61
N THR A 45 -20.11 -2.74 -5.18
CA THR A 45 -18.98 -2.08 -4.53
C THR A 45 -19.45 -1.33 -3.28
N LEU A 46 -20.48 -0.49 -3.42
CA LEU A 46 -21.05 0.26 -2.31
C LEU A 46 -21.58 -0.65 -1.20
N GLN A 47 -22.26 -1.74 -1.57
CA GLN A 47 -22.77 -2.70 -0.62
C GLN A 47 -21.66 -3.35 0.21
N ARG A 48 -20.54 -3.77 -0.42
CA ARG A 48 -19.41 -4.37 0.30
C ARG A 48 -18.73 -3.39 1.25
N HIS A 49 -18.56 -2.13 0.83
CA HIS A 49 -17.98 -1.10 1.70
C HIS A 49 -18.93 -0.69 2.83
N ALA A 50 -20.24 -0.59 2.57
CA ALA A 50 -21.24 -0.28 3.59
C ALA A 50 -21.38 -1.41 4.62
N ALA A 51 -21.23 -2.67 4.20
CA ALA A 51 -21.23 -3.83 5.09
C ALA A 51 -19.93 -3.98 5.92
N GLY A 52 -18.85 -3.27 5.56
CA GLY A 52 -17.56 -3.39 6.22
C GLY A 52 -16.67 -4.53 5.72
N ASP A 53 -17.05 -5.22 4.63
CA ASP A 53 -16.27 -6.33 4.06
C ASP A 53 -14.92 -5.88 3.48
N VAL A 54 -14.82 -4.61 3.10
CA VAL A 54 -13.64 -4.03 2.45
C VAL A 54 -13.32 -2.67 3.06
N GLU A 55 -12.21 -2.59 3.79
CA GLU A 55 -11.75 -1.34 4.41
C GLU A 55 -10.81 -0.53 3.50
N HIS A 56 -10.11 -1.18 2.58
CA HIS A 56 -9.11 -0.52 1.74
C HIS A 56 -9.70 0.00 0.43
N PHE A 57 -9.11 1.08 -0.07
CA PHE A 57 -9.42 1.62 -1.39
C PHE A 57 -8.50 1.00 -2.44
N GLY A 58 -9.08 0.48 -3.53
CA GLY A 58 -8.30 -0.09 -4.62
C GLY A 58 -8.54 -1.60 -4.79
N PRO A 59 -8.17 -2.16 -5.96
CA PRO A 59 -8.18 -3.59 -6.14
C PRO A 59 -6.94 -4.21 -5.48
N GLY A 60 -7.09 -5.40 -4.90
CA GLY A 60 -5.97 -6.21 -4.40
C GLY A 60 -6.01 -6.40 -2.89
N ARG A 61 -4.86 -6.78 -2.33
CA ARG A 61 -4.69 -6.85 -0.87
C ARG A 61 -4.18 -5.50 -0.36
N PRO A 62 -4.56 -5.08 0.86
CA PRO A 62 -3.97 -3.91 1.48
C PRO A 62 -2.45 -4.10 1.64
N THR A 63 -1.75 -2.99 1.84
CA THR A 63 -0.32 -3.03 2.16
C THR A 63 -0.11 -3.79 3.46
N TYR A 64 1.01 -4.52 3.54
CA TYR A 64 1.32 -5.32 4.73
C TYR A 64 1.56 -4.45 5.97
N PHE A 65 2.22 -3.30 5.79
CA PHE A 65 2.39 -2.29 6.83
C PHE A 65 1.40 -1.15 6.63
N THR A 66 1.07 -0.46 7.73
CA THR A 66 0.32 0.80 7.69
C THR A 66 1.21 1.92 7.13
N VAL A 67 0.58 3.00 6.68
CA VAL A 67 1.32 4.18 6.19
C VAL A 67 2.24 4.76 7.27
N GLU A 68 1.82 4.70 8.52
CA GLU A 68 2.59 5.20 9.67
C GLU A 68 3.80 4.33 9.98
N GLU A 69 3.62 3.00 9.98
CA GLU A 69 4.71 2.02 10.14
C GLU A 69 5.75 2.18 9.03
N GLU A 70 5.31 2.32 7.77
CA GLU A 70 6.23 2.51 6.65
C GLU A 70 7.01 3.83 6.75
N LYS A 71 6.35 4.91 7.22
CA LYS A 71 7.00 6.21 7.44
C LYS A 71 8.03 6.13 8.55
N TYR A 72 7.71 5.47 9.67
CA TYR A 72 8.64 5.26 10.77
C TYR A 72 9.87 4.47 10.31
N LEU A 73 9.66 3.42 9.52
CA LEU A 73 10.76 2.64 8.94
C LEU A 73 11.63 3.51 8.01
N ALA A 74 11.03 4.34 7.16
CA ALA A 74 11.76 5.26 6.30
C ALA A 74 12.56 6.31 7.08
N SER A 75 11.98 6.90 8.13
CA SER A 75 12.66 7.91 8.96
C SER A 75 13.83 7.28 9.73
N ALA A 76 13.62 6.13 10.37
CA ALA A 76 14.66 5.44 11.13
C ALA A 76 15.87 5.07 10.26
N LEU A 77 15.63 4.60 9.03
CA LEU A 77 16.71 4.28 8.09
C LEU A 77 17.45 5.52 7.57
N THR A 78 16.74 6.65 7.46
CA THR A 78 17.34 7.92 7.05
C THR A 78 18.22 8.48 8.16
N GLU A 79 17.77 8.39 9.42
CA GLU A 79 18.50 8.81 10.61
C GLU A 79 19.75 7.97 10.87
N TRP A 80 19.68 6.65 10.63
CA TRP A 80 20.86 5.77 10.73
C TRP A 80 21.99 6.30 9.84
N GLY A 81 21.68 6.73 8.62
CA GLY A 81 22.61 7.49 7.79
C GLY A 81 23.74 6.68 7.14
N GLU A 82 23.86 5.38 7.44
CA GLU A 82 24.79 4.44 6.82
C GLU A 82 24.31 4.00 5.42
N PRO A 83 25.24 3.64 4.51
CA PRO A 83 24.88 3.09 3.21
C PRO A 83 24.31 1.68 3.37
N LEU A 84 23.05 1.52 2.99
CA LEU A 84 22.32 0.26 3.07
C LEU A 84 22.16 -0.35 1.69
N THR A 85 22.49 -1.65 1.58
CA THR A 85 22.14 -2.38 0.37
C THR A 85 20.64 -2.71 0.36
N THR A 86 20.11 -3.04 -0.82
CA THR A 86 18.73 -3.49 -0.94
C THR A 86 18.47 -4.76 -0.13
N HIS A 87 19.46 -5.67 -0.03
CA HIS A 87 19.35 -6.88 0.77
C HIS A 87 19.25 -6.57 2.26
N ASP A 88 20.09 -5.66 2.76
CA ASP A 88 20.08 -5.25 4.17
C ASP A 88 18.74 -4.60 4.53
N PHE A 89 18.22 -3.74 3.65
CA PHE A 89 16.88 -3.16 3.82
C PHE A 89 15.80 -4.25 3.94
N LEU A 90 15.80 -5.24 3.05
CA LEU A 90 14.82 -6.34 3.09
C LEU A 90 14.95 -7.17 4.38
N ALA A 91 16.17 -7.44 4.85
CA ALA A 91 16.40 -8.13 6.12
C ALA A 91 15.90 -7.31 7.32
N ILE A 92 16.18 -6.01 7.37
CA ILE A 92 15.70 -5.11 8.42
C ILE A 92 14.17 -5.07 8.44
N THR A 93 13.53 -5.01 7.27
CA THR A 93 12.06 -4.98 7.19
C THR A 93 11.42 -6.27 7.69
N ALA A 94 12.07 -7.42 7.50
CA ALA A 94 11.61 -8.69 8.04
C ALA A 94 11.76 -8.76 9.58
N VAL A 95 12.87 -8.24 10.11
CA VAL A 95 13.04 -8.09 11.56
C VAL A 95 11.97 -7.16 12.13
N TYR A 96 11.75 -6.00 11.51
CA TYR A 96 10.72 -5.05 11.90
C TYR A 96 9.31 -5.67 11.94
N ALA A 97 8.96 -6.47 10.93
CA ALA A 97 7.69 -7.21 10.92
C ALA A 97 7.55 -8.19 12.09
N ARG A 98 8.65 -8.87 12.45
CA ARG A 98 8.70 -9.82 13.56
C ARG A 98 8.53 -9.12 14.91
N GLU A 99 9.20 -7.99 15.11
CA GLU A 99 9.08 -7.16 16.32
C GLU A 99 7.66 -6.60 16.50
N LEU A 100 6.97 -6.28 15.40
CA LEU A 100 5.55 -5.88 15.43
C LEU A 100 4.59 -7.05 15.71
N GLY A 101 5.08 -8.28 15.83
CA GLY A 101 4.26 -9.47 16.05
C GLY A 101 3.36 -9.84 14.88
N ARG A 102 3.62 -9.31 13.67
CA ARG A 102 2.80 -9.61 12.49
C ARG A 102 3.14 -11.03 11.96
N PRO A 103 2.14 -11.78 11.44
CA PRO A 103 2.39 -13.10 10.89
C PRO A 103 3.35 -13.00 9.70
N ASN A 104 4.31 -13.93 9.63
CA ASN A 104 5.37 -13.91 8.63
C ASN A 104 4.77 -14.07 7.21
N MET A 105 4.70 -12.97 6.46
CA MET A 105 4.26 -12.96 5.07
C MET A 105 5.41 -13.26 4.11
N PHE A 106 6.64 -13.20 4.59
CA PHE A 106 7.85 -13.29 3.78
C PHE A 106 8.33 -14.75 3.69
N SER A 107 8.38 -15.27 2.47
CA SER A 107 9.00 -16.58 2.22
C SER A 107 10.49 -16.47 2.57
N ASN A 108 11.01 -17.42 3.35
CA ASN A 108 12.42 -17.47 3.79
C ASN A 108 12.86 -16.30 4.68
N GLU A 109 11.94 -15.66 5.43
CA GLU A 109 12.26 -14.61 6.41
C GLU A 109 12.89 -13.33 5.82
N ILE A 110 12.80 -13.13 4.51
CA ILE A 110 13.31 -11.94 3.82
C ILE A 110 12.20 -11.33 2.98
N ALA A 111 12.02 -10.00 3.09
CA ALA A 111 11.02 -9.32 2.27
C ALA A 111 11.31 -9.45 0.77
N SER A 112 10.25 -9.58 -0.03
CA SER A 112 10.40 -9.75 -1.48
C SER A 112 10.84 -8.46 -2.17
N TYR A 113 11.61 -8.59 -3.26
CA TYR A 113 12.00 -7.45 -4.10
C TYR A 113 10.79 -6.66 -4.64
N ASP A 114 9.66 -7.34 -4.93
CA ASP A 114 8.42 -6.67 -5.33
C ASP A 114 7.83 -5.77 -4.24
N TRP A 115 7.96 -6.17 -2.97
CA TRP A 115 7.55 -5.33 -1.85
C TRP A 115 8.42 -4.09 -1.75
N TYR A 116 9.75 -4.23 -1.88
CA TYR A 116 10.69 -3.10 -1.94
C TYR A 116 10.36 -2.12 -3.08
N ASN A 117 10.09 -2.61 -4.29
CA ASN A 117 9.68 -1.74 -5.40
C ASN A 117 8.36 -1.01 -5.10
N GLY A 118 7.41 -1.69 -4.46
CA GLY A 118 6.16 -1.09 -4.00
C GLY A 118 6.41 0.01 -2.97
N PHE A 119 7.27 -0.26 -1.99
CA PHE A 119 7.67 0.68 -0.94
C PHE A 119 8.32 1.93 -1.54
N MET A 120 9.31 1.75 -2.42
CA MET A 120 9.99 2.86 -3.10
C MET A 120 9.05 3.71 -3.98
N LYS A 121 8.02 3.10 -4.57
CA LYS A 121 6.98 3.85 -5.30
C LYS A 121 6.08 4.67 -4.39
N ARG A 122 5.79 4.18 -3.18
CA ARG A 122 4.98 4.89 -2.17
C ARG A 122 5.78 6.01 -1.48
N HIS A 123 7.06 5.77 -1.24
CA HIS A 123 7.97 6.69 -0.53
C HIS A 123 9.05 7.20 -1.48
N ALA A 124 8.65 7.95 -2.52
CA ALA A 124 9.58 8.46 -3.53
C ALA A 124 10.62 9.45 -2.97
N GLU A 125 10.37 10.03 -1.80
CA GLU A 125 11.29 10.90 -1.07
C GLU A 125 12.44 10.11 -0.43
N PHE A 126 12.22 8.83 -0.12
CA PHE A 126 13.22 7.96 0.48
C PHE A 126 14.18 7.41 -0.60
N LYS A 127 15.48 7.60 -0.39
CA LYS A 127 16.52 7.05 -1.25
C LYS A 127 17.56 6.32 -0.40
N LEU A 128 17.81 5.05 -0.73
CA LEU A 128 18.92 4.33 -0.12
C LEU A 128 20.24 4.99 -0.53
N LYS A 129 21.07 5.31 0.45
CA LYS A 129 22.44 5.76 0.21
C LYS A 129 23.22 4.59 -0.35
N THR A 130 23.68 4.73 -1.59
CA THR A 130 24.55 3.73 -2.22
C THR A 130 25.94 3.85 -1.60
N PRO A 131 26.57 2.74 -1.15
CA PRO A 131 27.95 2.78 -0.68
C PRO A 131 28.83 3.28 -1.83
N GLN A 132 29.56 4.38 -1.58
CA GLN A 132 30.36 5.06 -2.61
C GLN A 132 31.48 4.15 -3.17
N LEU A 133 31.86 3.10 -2.44
CA LEU A 133 32.92 2.14 -2.77
C LEU A 133 32.58 1.15 -3.90
N LEU A 134 31.34 1.08 -4.37
CA LEU A 134 30.91 0.15 -5.43
C LEU A 134 30.67 0.82 -6.80
N LYS A 135 31.15 2.05 -7.01
CA LYS A 135 31.23 2.65 -8.35
C LYS A 135 32.54 2.19 -9.02
N LYS A 136 32.50 1.08 -9.74
CA LYS A 136 33.52 0.72 -10.73
C LYS A 136 33.09 1.18 -12.12
#